data_AF-A0NW56-F1
#
_entry.id   AF-A0NW56-F1
#
_cell.length_a   1.000
_cell.length_b   1.000
_cell.length_c   1.000
_cell.angle_alpha   90.00
_cell.angle_beta   90.00
_cell.angle_gamma   90.00
#
_symmetry.space_group_name_H-M   'P 1'
#
loop_
_entity.id
_entity.type
_entity.pdbx_description
1 polymer ?
#
loop_
_entity_poly.entity_id
_entity_poly.type
_entity_poly.pdbx_seq_one_letter_code
_entity_poly.pdbx_strand_id
1 'polypeptide(L)'
;MVAGSDLEQATMVAAQLVACSGLSSNLVFKANLTGAELKRMVRDNDRFSRECDLILKTQMQRVREILEANKPTIQSIAVDLKKSAKLERHQLSEHLGKNTEISPSVDSTIIKLART
;
A
#
# COMPACT_ATOMS: atom_id res chain seq x y z
N MET A 1 -10.87 -12.02 7.74
CA MET A 1 -10.55 -11.35 6.46
C MET A 1 -11.54 -11.83 5.42
N VAL A 2 -12.09 -10.92 4.59
CA VAL A 2 -12.94 -11.31 3.46
C VAL A 2 -12.03 -11.65 2.28
N ALA A 3 -12.19 -12.84 1.70
CA ALA A 3 -11.40 -13.27 0.56
C ALA A 3 -11.63 -12.35 -0.65
N GLY A 4 -10.56 -11.93 -1.32
CA GLY A 4 -10.59 -11.02 -2.47
C GLY A 4 -10.71 -9.53 -2.11
N SER A 5 -10.74 -9.17 -0.82
CA SER A 5 -10.80 -7.76 -0.41
C SER A 5 -9.46 -7.05 -0.61
N ASP A 6 -9.52 -5.73 -0.81
CA ASP A 6 -8.32 -4.87 -0.87
C ASP A 6 -7.44 -5.03 0.37
N LEU A 7 -8.06 -5.24 1.53
CA LEU A 7 -7.35 -5.50 2.78
C LEU A 7 -6.58 -6.82 2.73
N GLU A 8 -7.18 -7.90 2.20
CA GLU A 8 -6.47 -9.17 2.02
C GLU A 8 -5.31 -8.99 1.04
N GLN A 9 -5.54 -8.33 -0.11
CA GLN A 9 -4.50 -8.09 -1.10
C GLN A 9 -3.33 -7.27 -0.52
N ALA A 10 -3.63 -6.18 0.18
CA ALA A 10 -2.64 -5.36 0.86
C ALA A 10 -1.85 -6.16 1.91
N THR A 11 -2.53 -7.02 2.67
CA THR A 11 -1.90 -7.92 3.64
C THR A 11 -0.96 -8.91 2.97
N MET A 12 -1.35 -9.47 1.82
CA MET A 12 -0.50 -10.40 1.06
C MET A 12 0.73 -9.70 0.48
N VAL A 13 0.60 -8.48 -0.02
CA VAL A 13 1.74 -7.68 -0.49
C VAL A 13 2.68 -7.36 0.67
N ALA A 14 2.17 -6.93 1.83
CA ALA A 14 2.98 -6.69 3.01
C ALA A 14 3.72 -7.97 3.46
N ALA A 15 3.03 -9.12 3.47
CA ALA A 15 3.64 -10.40 3.81
C ALA A 15 4.75 -10.79 2.84
N GLN A 16 4.56 -10.57 1.53
CA GLN A 16 5.60 -10.79 0.53
C GLN A 16 6.80 -9.87 0.77
N LEU A 17 6.57 -8.59 1.07
CA LEU A 17 7.67 -7.66 1.38
C LEU A 17 8.43 -8.11 2.62
N VAL A 18 7.77 -8.48 3.71
CA VAL A 18 8.46 -8.95 4.92
C VAL A 18 9.23 -10.24 4.65
N ALA A 19 8.67 -11.18 3.88
CA ALA A 19 9.30 -12.46 3.59
C ALA A 19 10.44 -12.40 2.56
N CYS A 20 10.33 -11.53 1.55
CA CYS A 20 11.27 -11.43 0.43
C CYS A 20 12.32 -10.32 0.59
N SER A 21 12.12 -9.35 1.49
CA SER A 21 13.04 -8.20 1.58
C SER A 21 14.08 -8.34 2.69
N GLY A 22 14.01 -9.37 3.53
CA GLY A 22 14.86 -9.48 4.72
C GLY A 22 14.72 -8.30 5.70
N LEU A 23 13.63 -7.52 5.58
CA LEU A 23 13.37 -6.30 6.37
C LEU A 23 13.15 -6.58 7.86
N SER A 24 13.05 -7.86 8.23
CA SER A 24 13.01 -8.36 9.60
C SER A 24 14.34 -9.02 9.90
N SER A 25 15.00 -8.60 10.99
CA SER A 25 16.36 -9.02 11.36
C SER A 25 16.56 -10.54 11.50
N ASN A 26 15.48 -11.35 11.55
CA ASN A 26 15.54 -12.79 11.71
C ASN A 26 14.72 -13.59 10.68
N LEU A 27 14.20 -12.96 9.61
CA LEU A 27 13.47 -13.70 8.58
C LEU A 27 14.41 -14.17 7.46
N VAL A 28 14.57 -15.49 7.36
CA VAL A 28 15.23 -16.14 6.23
C VAL A 28 14.49 -15.76 4.95
N PHE A 29 15.19 -15.17 3.99
CA PHE A 29 14.68 -14.93 2.64
C PHE A 29 14.14 -16.24 2.05
N LYS A 30 12.84 -16.29 1.76
CA LYS A 30 12.21 -17.46 1.15
C LYS A 30 11.61 -17.06 -0.19
N ALA A 31 12.42 -17.15 -1.24
CA ALA A 31 12.07 -16.81 -2.62
C ALA A 31 10.81 -17.55 -3.16
N ASN A 32 10.50 -18.71 -2.59
CA ASN A 32 9.50 -19.64 -3.14
C ASN A 32 8.26 -19.80 -2.25
N LEU A 33 7.90 -18.82 -1.40
CA LEU A 33 6.70 -18.93 -0.59
C LEU A 33 5.43 -18.86 -1.44
N THR A 34 4.56 -19.85 -1.27
CA THR A 34 3.21 -19.84 -1.81
C THR A 34 2.31 -18.88 -1.03
N GLY A 35 1.21 -18.43 -1.66
CA GLY A 35 0.22 -17.60 -0.98
C GLY A 35 -0.37 -18.27 0.27
N ALA A 36 -0.50 -19.60 0.28
CA ALA A 36 -0.99 -20.35 1.44
C ALA A 36 0.01 -20.30 2.62
N GLU A 37 1.31 -20.41 2.35
CA GLU A 37 2.34 -20.33 3.38
C GLU A 37 2.45 -18.92 3.97
N LEU A 38 2.33 -17.88 3.14
CA LEU A 38 2.29 -16.50 3.60
C LEU A 38 1.08 -16.26 4.51
N LYS A 39 -0.11 -16.71 4.11
CA LYS A 39 -1.31 -16.62 4.97
C LYS A 39 -1.11 -17.34 6.30
N ARG A 40 -0.49 -18.53 6.27
CA ARG A 40 -0.14 -19.27 7.49
C ARG A 40 0.82 -18.48 8.37
N MET A 41 1.86 -17.88 7.79
CA MET A 41 2.83 -17.07 8.54
C MET A 41 2.21 -15.80 9.13
N VAL A 42 1.33 -15.11 8.41
CA VAL A 42 0.58 -13.95 8.94
C VAL A 42 -0.25 -14.36 10.15
N ARG A 43 -0.85 -15.55 10.14
CA ARG A 43 -1.72 -16.03 11.22
C ARG A 43 -0.96 -16.61 12.41
N ASP A 44 0.09 -17.39 12.14
CA ASP A 44 0.71 -18.28 13.13
C ASP A 44 2.04 -17.73 13.67
N ASN A 45 2.53 -16.60 13.14
CA ASN A 45 3.76 -15.96 13.59
C ASN A 45 3.51 -14.49 13.97
N ASP A 46 3.35 -14.25 15.27
CA ASP A 46 3.07 -12.91 15.84
C ASP A 46 4.07 -11.85 15.40
N ARG A 47 5.36 -12.18 15.34
CA ARG A 47 6.38 -11.21 14.92
C ARG A 47 6.20 -10.86 13.44
N PHE A 48 6.03 -11.87 12.59
CA PHE A 48 5.78 -11.65 11.17
C PHE A 48 4.50 -10.82 10.93
N SER A 49 3.44 -11.11 11.67
CA SER A 49 2.20 -10.33 11.67
C SER A 49 2.43 -8.87 12.05
N ARG A 50 3.19 -8.60 13.12
CA ARG A 50 3.51 -7.23 13.56
C ARG A 50 4.30 -6.44 12.52
N GLU A 51 5.24 -7.07 11.83
CA GLU A 51 6.00 -6.42 10.75
C GLU A 51 5.08 -6.07 9.57
N CYS A 52 4.17 -6.98 9.19
CA CYS A 52 3.15 -6.69 8.17
C CYS A 52 2.26 -5.51 8.59
N ASP A 53 1.80 -5.51 9.85
CA ASP A 53 0.98 -4.43 10.40
C ASP A 53 1.70 -3.09 10.42
N LEU A 54 3.00 -3.06 10.69
CA LEU A 54 3.79 -1.84 10.66
C LEU A 54 3.81 -1.21 9.26
N ILE A 55 4.04 -2.04 8.23
CA ILE A 55 3.99 -1.61 6.82
C ILE A 55 2.59 -1.06 6.50
N LEU A 56 1.54 -1.82 6.83
CA LEU A 56 0.15 -1.44 6.55
C LEU A 56 -0.23 -0.13 7.25
N LYS A 57 0.12 0.05 8.53
CA LYS A 57 -0.14 1.29 9.27
C LYS A 57 0.59 2.48 8.65
N THR A 58 1.84 2.30 8.26
CA THR A 58 2.63 3.36 7.61
C THR A 58 2.00 3.78 6.28
N GLN A 59 1.61 2.80 5.44
CA GLN A 59 0.96 3.11 4.17
C GLN A 59 -0.43 3.74 4.37
N MET A 60 -1.21 3.28 5.35
CA MET A 60 -2.50 3.89 5.67
C MET A 60 -2.37 5.34 6.10
N GLN A 61 -1.32 5.68 6.86
CA GLN A 61 -1.06 7.06 7.25
C GLN A 61 -0.72 7.92 6.02
N ARG A 62 0.17 7.44 5.14
CA ARG A 62 0.49 8.11 3.88
C ARG A 62 -0.73 8.30 2.98
N VAL A 63 -1.61 7.29 2.91
CA VAL A 63 -2.88 7.40 2.16
C VAL A 63 -3.75 8.51 2.74
N ARG A 64 -3.90 8.62 4.07
CA ARG A 64 -4.66 9.73 4.68
C ARG A 64 -4.09 11.09 4.30
N GLU A 65 -2.77 11.24 4.34
CA GLU A 65 -2.11 12.49 3.96
C GLU A 65 -2.37 12.86 2.49
N ILE A 66 -2.28 11.89 1.58
CA ILE A 66 -2.60 12.08 0.17
C ILE A 66 -4.07 12.46 -0.01
N LEU A 67 -4.99 11.78 0.69
CA LEU A 67 -6.43 12.05 0.61
C LEU A 67 -6.77 13.45 1.12
N GLU A 68 -6.19 13.88 2.24
CA GLU A 68 -6.42 15.23 2.76
C GLU A 68 -5.82 16.31 1.85
N ALA A 69 -4.59 16.12 1.35
CA ALA A 69 -3.97 17.05 0.41
C ALA A 69 -4.76 17.21 -0.90
N ASN A 70 -5.49 16.16 -1.31
CA ASN A 70 -6.27 16.13 -2.55
C ASN A 70 -7.78 16.18 -2.32
N LYS A 71 -8.24 16.57 -1.12
CA LYS A 71 -9.65 16.55 -0.74
C LYS A 71 -10.58 17.31 -1.70
N PRO A 72 -10.25 18.53 -2.18
CA PRO A 72 -11.09 19.23 -3.16
C PRO A 72 -11.22 18.46 -4.48
N THR A 73 -10.11 17.90 -4.97
CA THR A 73 -10.09 17.09 -6.20
C THR A 73 -10.95 15.84 -6.05
N ILE A 74 -10.85 15.14 -4.91
CA ILE A 74 -11.64 13.94 -4.63
C ILE A 74 -13.13 14.27 -4.55
N GLN A 75 -13.50 15.38 -3.91
CA GLN A 75 -14.89 15.84 -3.86
C GLN A 75 -15.45 16.16 -5.24
N SER A 76 -14.65 16.82 -6.09
CA SER A 76 -15.01 17.13 -7.48
C SER A 76 -15.28 15.84 -8.28
N ILE A 77 -14.38 14.85 -8.19
CA ILE A 77 -14.55 13.53 -8.81
C ILE A 77 -15.82 12.83 -8.30
N ALA A 78 -16.09 12.89 -6.98
CA ALA A 78 -17.27 12.27 -6.39
C ALA A 78 -18.58 12.91 -6.87
N VAL A 79 -18.61 14.24 -7.04
CA VAL A 79 -19.76 14.97 -7.60
C VAL A 79 -20.04 14.51 -9.03
N ASP A 80 -19.01 14.36 -9.85
CA ASP A 80 -19.18 13.94 -11.23
C ASP A 80 -19.60 12.46 -11.33
N LEU A 81 -18.98 11.58 -10.53
CA LEU A 81 -19.41 10.18 -10.43
C LEU A 81 -20.86 10.04 -9.99
N LYS A 82 -21.35 10.91 -9.10
CA LYS A 82 -22.76 10.91 -8.69
C LYS A 82 -23.71 11.24 -9.85
N LYS A 83 -23.27 12.06 -10.82
CA LYS A 83 -24.07 12.47 -11.98
C LYS A 83 -24.05 11.44 -13.11
N SER A 84 -22.88 10.86 -13.40
CA SER A 84 -22.68 10.02 -14.60
C SER A 84 -22.48 8.53 -14.29
N ALA A 85 -22.40 8.12 -13.02
CA ALA A 85 -22.09 6.76 -12.54
C ALA A 85 -20.73 6.18 -12.97
N LYS A 86 -20.07 6.80 -13.97
CA LYS A 86 -18.76 6.44 -14.49
C LYS A 86 -18.02 7.70 -14.94
N LEU A 87 -16.71 7.70 -14.79
CA LEU A 87 -15.81 8.66 -15.42
C LEU A 87 -14.87 7.93 -16.37
N GLU A 88 -14.74 8.47 -17.57
CA GLU A 88 -13.72 8.03 -18.52
C GLU A 88 -12.34 8.58 -18.10
N ARG A 89 -11.30 7.90 -18.57
CA ARG A 89 -9.91 8.23 -18.21
C ARG A 89 -9.54 9.70 -18.46
N HIS A 90 -9.99 10.28 -19.58
CA HIS A 90 -9.70 11.68 -19.92
C HIS A 90 -10.35 12.65 -18.93
N GLN A 91 -11.59 12.38 -18.48
CA GLN A 91 -12.31 13.20 -17.49
C GLN A 91 -11.61 13.14 -16.13
N LEU A 92 -11.12 11.95 -15.74
CA LEU A 92 -10.34 11.80 -14.50
C LEU A 92 -9.02 12.57 -14.57
N SER A 93 -8.34 12.55 -15.72
CA SER A 93 -7.08 13.28 -15.93
C SER A 93 -7.25 14.81 -15.82
N GLU A 94 -8.41 15.37 -16.18
CA GLU A 94 -8.69 16.81 -16.02
C GLU A 94 -8.77 17.24 -14.54
N HIS A 95 -9.25 16.35 -13.66
CA HIS A 95 -9.27 16.58 -12.22
C HIS A 95 -7.87 16.44 -11.61
N LEU A 96 -7.09 15.47 -12.07
CA LEU A 96 -5.76 15.17 -11.53
C LEU A 96 -4.66 16.11 -12.04
N GLY A 97 -4.77 16.61 -13.27
CA GLY A 97 -3.76 17.45 -13.93
C GLY A 97 -3.68 18.89 -13.41
N LYS A 98 -4.58 19.33 -12.52
CA LYS A 98 -4.59 20.69 -11.96
C LYS A 98 -3.74 20.86 -10.68
N ASN A 99 -3.27 19.77 -10.06
CA ASN A 99 -2.61 19.78 -8.74
C ASN A 99 -1.33 18.91 -8.66
N THR A 100 -0.68 18.56 -9.78
CA THR A 100 0.53 17.72 -9.76
C THR A 100 1.80 18.48 -9.35
N GLU A 101 1.91 18.80 -8.07
CA GLU A 101 3.19 18.79 -7.35
C GLU A 101 3.08 17.79 -6.19
N ILE A 102 2.93 16.50 -6.54
CA ILE A 102 3.25 15.44 -5.58
C ILE A 102 4.77 15.33 -5.60
N SER A 103 5.43 16.11 -4.74
CA SER A 103 6.87 16.02 -4.52
C SER A 103 7.23 14.55 -4.22
N PRO A 104 8.12 13.92 -5.01
CA PRO A 104 8.61 12.60 -4.70
C PRO A 104 9.60 12.73 -3.54
N SER A 105 9.09 12.83 -2.31
CA SER A 105 9.86 12.38 -1.15
C SER A 105 9.89 10.85 -1.19
N VAL A 106 10.65 10.32 -2.14
CA VAL A 106 11.24 8.98 -1.97
C VAL A 106 12.35 9.20 -0.95
N ASP A 107 11.96 9.17 0.32
CA ASP A 107 12.92 9.05 1.40
C ASP A 107 13.66 7.73 1.16
N SER A 108 14.87 7.87 0.61
CA SER A 108 15.75 6.81 0.13
C SER A 108 16.39 6.03 1.28
N THR A 109 15.78 6.10 2.46
CA THR A 109 16.25 5.51 3.71
C THR A 109 16.12 3.99 3.72
N ILE A 110 15.24 3.40 2.90
CA ILE A 110 15.09 1.93 2.83
C ILE A 110 16.22 1.26 2.02
N ILE A 111 16.97 1.97 1.17
CA ILE A 111 18.06 1.37 0.36
C ILE A 111 19.45 1.53 0.99
N LYS A 112 19.58 2.08 2.21
CA LYS A 112 20.88 2.19 2.89
C LYS A 112 21.22 1.07 3.88
N LEU A 113 20.30 0.15 4.16
CA LEU A 113 20.54 -0.97 5.09
C LEU A 113 21.11 -2.24 4.41
N ALA A 114 21.40 -2.21 3.11
CA ALA A 114 21.99 -3.34 2.38
C ALA A 114 23.51 -3.20 2.10
N ARG A 115 24.19 -2.22 2.72
CA ARG A 115 25.64 -2.02 2.59
C ARG A 115 26.31 -1.64 3.92
N THR A 116 26.28 -2.55 4.87
CA THR A 116 27.21 -2.67 6.01
C THR A 116 27.09 -4.09 6.52
#